data_AF-A0A1V8TRK7-F1
#
_entry.id   AF-A0A1V8TRK7-F1
#
_cell.length_a   1.000
_cell.length_b   1.000
_cell.length_c   1.000
_cell.angle_alpha   90.00
_cell.angle_beta   90.00
_cell.angle_gamma   90.00
#
_symmetry.space_group_name_H-M   'P 1'
#
loop_
_entity.id
_entity.type
_entity.pdbx_description
1 polymer ?
#
loop_
_entity_poly.entity_id
_entity_poly.type
_entity_poly.pdbx_seq_one_letter_code
_entity_poly.pdbx_strand_id
1 'polypeptide(L)'
;MAERKVLSKYFPPDFDPSKLERRRKPPANAGPKVQTVRLMAPFSMKCTSCGEYIYKGRKFNARKETTDEKYLQITIFRFYIRCTRCSAEITFKTDPKHMDYECERGARRNFEVWREAKLNEETEEEMLDRIEKEENERDAMKELERKTVDAKMEMAVADALDEVRLRNAQRERVGKEGEVAGVQREERDMEREREEAEMEEAARRAFQSGTGEKVKRLEEDLLLTGPEDRAKEEVPVPAPTFTRQIKKKKDFSAALGIKKKSLV
;
A
#
# COMPACT_ATOMS: atom_id res chain seq x y z
N MET A 1 28.44 -17.87 -51.74
CA MET A 1 27.41 -18.40 -50.81
C MET A 1 26.24 -18.85 -51.65
N ALA A 2 25.71 -20.05 -51.40
CA ALA A 2 24.47 -20.47 -52.05
C ALA A 2 23.31 -19.54 -51.62
N GLU A 3 22.32 -19.35 -52.49
CA GLU A 3 21.17 -18.50 -52.22
C GLU A 3 20.30 -19.06 -51.08
N ARG A 4 19.63 -18.19 -50.30
CA ARG A 4 18.71 -18.62 -49.23
C ARG A 4 17.54 -19.46 -49.78
N LYS A 5 17.06 -19.14 -50.99
CA LYS A 5 15.97 -19.82 -51.67
C LYS A 5 16.47 -20.45 -52.96
N VAL A 6 17.18 -21.57 -52.83
CA VAL A 6 17.68 -22.32 -53.99
C VAL A 6 16.50 -22.93 -54.75
N LEU A 7 16.36 -22.59 -56.04
CA LEU A 7 15.33 -23.12 -56.95
C LEU A 7 15.54 -24.60 -57.26
N SER A 8 16.78 -24.99 -57.56
CA SER A 8 17.15 -26.36 -57.90
C SER A 8 18.36 -26.82 -57.09
N LYS A 9 18.23 -27.97 -56.43
CA LYS A 9 19.37 -28.66 -55.82
C LYS A 9 19.79 -29.76 -56.78
N TYR A 10 21.10 -29.92 -56.98
CA TYR A 10 21.63 -31.02 -57.76
C TYR A 10 21.32 -32.35 -57.05
N PHE A 11 20.63 -33.24 -57.75
CA PHE A 11 20.43 -34.63 -57.33
C PHE A 11 21.38 -35.51 -58.16
N PRO A 12 22.15 -36.42 -57.54
CA PRO A 12 22.95 -37.39 -58.28
C PRO A 12 22.08 -38.23 -59.23
N PRO A 13 22.62 -38.69 -60.38
CA PRO A 13 21.85 -39.45 -61.37
C PRO A 13 21.33 -40.79 -60.83
N ASP A 14 21.97 -41.37 -59.80
CA ASP A 14 21.58 -42.63 -59.17
C ASP A 14 20.58 -42.45 -57.99
N PHE A 15 20.07 -41.24 -57.77
CA PHE A 15 19.24 -40.92 -56.61
C PHE A 15 17.78 -41.39 -56.79
N ASP A 16 17.42 -42.48 -56.10
CA ASP A 16 16.06 -42.99 -56.03
C ASP A 16 15.30 -42.52 -54.77
N PRO A 17 14.19 -41.78 -54.90
CA PRO A 17 13.44 -41.28 -53.74
C PRO A 17 12.76 -42.39 -52.92
N SER A 18 12.47 -43.55 -53.53
CA SER A 18 11.81 -44.68 -52.88
C SER A 18 12.73 -45.49 -51.96
N LYS A 19 14.04 -45.44 -52.21
CA LYS A 19 15.05 -46.13 -51.38
C LYS A 19 15.36 -45.36 -50.09
N LEU A 20 14.91 -44.11 -49.99
CA LEU A 20 15.09 -43.29 -48.81
C LEU A 20 14.02 -43.64 -47.75
N GLU A 21 14.41 -44.44 -46.78
CA GLU A 21 13.62 -44.56 -45.55
C GLU A 21 13.58 -43.18 -44.88
N ARG A 22 12.37 -42.64 -44.68
CA ARG A 22 12.15 -41.45 -43.85
C ARG A 22 12.39 -41.82 -42.39
N ARG A 23 13.65 -42.06 -42.03
CA ARG A 23 14.09 -42.09 -40.64
C ARG A 23 14.01 -40.66 -40.13
N ARG A 24 12.81 -40.26 -39.72
CA ARG A 24 12.65 -39.27 -38.66
C ARG A 24 13.28 -39.92 -37.45
N LYS A 25 14.61 -39.89 -37.36
CA LYS A 25 15.32 -40.33 -36.17
C LYS A 25 14.60 -39.63 -35.02
N PRO A 26 13.97 -40.36 -34.07
CA PRO A 26 13.82 -39.81 -32.75
C PRO A 26 15.21 -39.28 -32.37
N PRO A 27 15.35 -38.10 -31.76
CA PRO A 27 16.65 -37.71 -31.23
C PRO A 27 17.20 -38.93 -30.47
N ALA A 28 18.46 -39.29 -30.70
CA ALA A 28 19.03 -40.63 -30.47
C ALA A 28 18.97 -41.16 -29.02
N ASN A 29 18.26 -40.47 -28.14
CA ASN A 29 17.95 -40.86 -26.78
C ASN A 29 16.47 -41.25 -26.73
N ALA A 30 16.17 -42.48 -26.33
CA ALA A 30 14.83 -43.01 -26.05
C ALA A 30 14.18 -42.32 -24.83
N GLY A 31 14.15 -40.99 -24.84
CA GLY A 31 13.55 -40.14 -23.83
C GLY A 31 12.43 -39.27 -24.42
N PRO A 32 11.75 -38.50 -23.57
CA PRO A 32 10.70 -37.59 -24.02
C PRO A 32 11.24 -36.64 -25.10
N LYS A 33 10.39 -36.28 -26.08
CA LYS A 33 10.78 -35.46 -27.24
C LYS A 33 11.12 -34.05 -26.78
N VAL A 34 12.38 -33.81 -26.43
CA VAL A 34 12.89 -32.50 -26.03
C VAL A 34 13.38 -31.74 -27.25
N GLN A 35 12.67 -30.67 -27.63
CA GLN A 35 13.03 -29.76 -28.71
C GLN A 35 13.54 -28.43 -28.15
N THR A 36 14.65 -27.91 -28.65
CA THR A 36 15.11 -26.56 -28.27
C THR A 36 14.33 -25.50 -29.04
N VAL A 37 13.69 -24.58 -28.32
CA VAL A 37 12.88 -23.48 -28.88
C VAL A 37 13.30 -22.16 -28.25
N ARG A 38 13.39 -21.10 -29.04
CA ARG A 38 13.63 -19.74 -28.53
C ARG A 38 12.28 -19.08 -28.25
N LEU A 39 12.01 -18.79 -26.98
CA LEU A 39 10.73 -18.22 -26.53
C LEU A 39 10.93 -17.04 -25.58
N MET A 40 9.86 -16.30 -25.32
CA MET A 40 9.81 -15.22 -24.33
C MET A 40 9.17 -15.72 -23.04
N ALA A 41 9.61 -15.18 -21.89
CA ALA A 41 8.95 -15.44 -20.61
C ALA A 41 7.49 -14.93 -20.66
N PRO A 42 6.48 -15.79 -20.42
CA PRO A 42 5.07 -15.42 -20.61
C PRO A 42 4.53 -14.48 -19.51
N PHE A 43 5.07 -14.56 -18.30
CA PHE A 43 4.66 -13.76 -17.14
C PHE A 43 5.89 -13.33 -16.34
N SER A 44 5.70 -12.35 -15.45
CA SER A 44 6.74 -11.92 -14.54
C SER A 44 6.88 -12.91 -13.38
N MET A 45 8.10 -13.35 -13.11
CA MET A 45 8.40 -14.36 -12.09
C MET A 45 9.68 -14.07 -11.35
N LYS A 46 9.76 -14.53 -10.11
CA LYS A 46 10.93 -14.45 -9.24
C LYS A 46 11.54 -15.84 -9.10
N CYS A 47 12.83 -15.98 -9.40
CA CYS A 47 13.53 -17.24 -9.20
C CYS A 47 13.63 -17.56 -7.69
N THR A 48 13.31 -18.80 -7.30
CA THR A 48 13.33 -19.22 -5.89
C THR A 48 14.75 -19.37 -5.36
N SER A 49 15.72 -19.71 -6.21
CA SER A 49 17.10 -19.99 -5.78
C SER A 49 17.95 -18.74 -5.56
N CYS A 50 17.82 -17.72 -6.42
CA CYS A 50 18.67 -16.51 -6.38
C CYS A 50 17.90 -15.20 -6.17
N GLY A 51 16.56 -15.26 -6.15
CA GLY A 51 15.72 -14.07 -5.99
C GLY A 51 15.70 -13.12 -7.20
N GLU A 52 16.34 -13.49 -8.31
CA GLU A 52 16.34 -12.69 -9.55
C GLU A 52 14.93 -12.59 -10.14
N TYR A 53 14.56 -11.39 -10.57
CA TYR A 53 13.28 -11.12 -11.23
C TYR A 53 13.41 -11.26 -12.74
N ILE A 54 12.63 -12.17 -13.30
CA ILE A 54 12.48 -12.37 -14.73
C ILE A 54 11.19 -11.67 -15.15
N TYR A 55 11.33 -10.54 -15.84
CA TYR A 55 10.21 -9.80 -16.39
C TYR A 55 9.61 -10.51 -17.62
N LYS A 56 8.32 -10.24 -17.87
CA LYS A 56 7.60 -10.69 -19.07
C LYS A 56 8.35 -10.24 -20.33
N GLY A 57 8.44 -11.10 -21.33
CA GLY A 57 9.07 -10.78 -22.61
C GLY A 57 10.58 -11.06 -22.69
N ARG A 58 11.24 -11.45 -21.60
CA ARG A 58 12.67 -11.81 -21.65
C ARG A 58 12.87 -13.07 -22.50
N LYS A 59 13.79 -13.01 -23.47
CA LYS A 59 14.05 -14.10 -24.43
C LYS A 59 14.97 -15.16 -23.84
N PHE A 60 14.61 -16.44 -24.00
CA PHE A 60 15.38 -17.58 -23.56
C PHE A 60 15.48 -18.66 -24.64
N ASN A 61 16.58 -19.41 -24.59
CA ASN A 61 16.66 -20.70 -25.27
C ASN A 61 16.08 -21.74 -24.30
N ALA A 62 14.87 -22.19 -24.56
CA ALA A 62 14.15 -23.13 -23.72
C ALA A 62 14.20 -24.53 -24.32
N ARG A 63 14.10 -25.54 -23.45
CA ARG A 63 13.80 -26.92 -23.88
C ARG A 63 12.30 -27.11 -23.77
N LYS A 64 11.66 -27.47 -24.88
CA LYS A 64 10.24 -27.83 -24.97
C LYS A 64 10.11 -29.33 -24.88
N GLU A 65 9.35 -29.80 -23.92
CA GLU A 65 8.96 -31.20 -23.75
C GLU A 65 7.45 -31.31 -23.99
N THR A 66 7.05 -32.31 -24.76
CA THR A 66 5.63 -32.70 -24.86
C THR A 66 5.33 -33.63 -23.70
N THR A 67 4.47 -33.19 -22.78
CA THR A 67 4.03 -34.03 -21.65
C THR A 67 2.95 -35.02 -22.11
N ASP A 68 2.75 -36.08 -21.34
CA ASP A 68 1.69 -37.06 -21.60
C ASP A 68 0.29 -36.52 -21.27
N GLU A 69 0.22 -35.47 -20.44
CA GLU A 69 -0.99 -34.75 -20.07
C GLU A 69 -1.63 -34.04 -21.28
N LYS A 70 -2.93 -34.26 -21.47
CA LYS A 70 -3.74 -33.62 -22.52
C LYS A 70 -5.02 -33.06 -21.93
N TYR A 71 -5.38 -31.85 -22.34
CA TYR A 71 -6.66 -31.22 -22.00
C TYR A 71 -7.57 -31.24 -23.22
N LEU A 72 -8.70 -31.97 -23.16
CA LEU A 72 -9.67 -32.09 -24.26
C LEU A 72 -9.01 -32.36 -25.63
N GLN A 73 -7.99 -33.24 -25.66
CA GLN A 73 -7.14 -33.60 -26.81
C GLN A 73 -6.01 -32.62 -27.19
N ILE A 74 -5.93 -31.45 -26.56
CA ILE A 74 -4.82 -30.51 -26.71
C ILE A 74 -3.64 -30.97 -25.84
N THR A 75 -2.46 -31.13 -26.44
CA THR A 75 -1.24 -31.51 -25.71
C THR A 75 -0.73 -30.36 -24.86
N ILE A 76 -0.47 -30.64 -23.58
CA ILE A 76 0.22 -29.70 -22.70
C ILE A 76 1.73 -29.77 -22.99
N PHE A 77 2.39 -28.62 -22.99
CA PHE A 77 3.83 -28.53 -23.16
C PHE A 77 4.47 -28.04 -21.88
N ARG A 78 5.58 -28.68 -21.49
CA ARG A 78 6.45 -28.23 -20.42
C ARG A 78 7.68 -27.56 -21.02
N PHE A 79 8.01 -26.38 -20.51
CA PHE A 79 9.18 -25.63 -20.94
C PHE A 79 10.18 -25.54 -19.79
N TYR A 80 11.44 -25.75 -20.12
CA TYR A 80 12.58 -25.57 -19.22
C TYR A 80 13.36 -24.34 -19.65
N ILE A 81 13.43 -23.34 -18.77
CA ILE A 81 14.29 -22.16 -18.91
C ILE A 81 15.40 -22.23 -17.86
N ARG A 82 16.58 -21.70 -18.16
CA ARG A 82 17.63 -21.46 -17.16
C ARG A 82 17.61 -20.02 -16.68
N CYS A 83 17.66 -19.82 -15.38
CA CYS A 83 17.83 -18.50 -14.79
C CYS A 83 19.16 -17.89 -15.25
N THR A 84 19.20 -16.59 -15.52
CA THR A 84 20.41 -15.92 -16.02
C THR A 84 21.51 -15.76 -14.96
N ARG A 85 21.17 -15.87 -13.67
CA ARG A 85 22.11 -15.64 -12.57
C ARG A 85 22.64 -16.93 -11.95
N CYS A 86 21.75 -17.84 -11.56
CA CYS A 86 22.12 -19.09 -10.87
C CYS A 86 22.08 -20.33 -11.78
N SER A 87 21.72 -20.18 -13.06
CA SER A 87 21.54 -21.28 -14.02
C SER A 87 20.58 -22.39 -13.55
N ALA A 88 19.82 -22.17 -12.48
CA ALA A 88 18.78 -23.08 -12.01
C ALA A 88 17.70 -23.24 -13.09
N GLU A 89 17.19 -24.46 -13.22
CA GLU A 89 16.15 -24.79 -14.17
C GLU A 89 14.78 -24.41 -13.60
N ILE A 90 14.05 -23.60 -14.35
CA ILE A 90 12.69 -23.14 -14.07
C ILE A 90 11.76 -23.85 -15.05
N THR A 91 10.71 -24.47 -14.53
CA THR A 91 9.73 -25.20 -15.35
C THR A 91 8.36 -24.55 -15.29
N PHE A 92 7.74 -24.43 -16.45
CA PHE A 92 6.35 -24.00 -16.56
C PHE A 92 5.62 -24.81 -17.63
N LYS A 93 4.33 -25.01 -17.39
CA LYS A 93 3.40 -25.71 -18.27
C LYS A 93 2.48 -24.73 -18.99
N THR A 94 1.90 -25.16 -20.11
CA THR A 94 0.80 -24.46 -20.79
C THR A 94 -0.53 -24.93 -20.22
N ASP A 95 -1.46 -24.02 -19.93
CA ASP A 95 -2.80 -24.34 -19.43
C ASP A 95 -3.86 -23.92 -20.44
N PRO A 96 -4.37 -24.84 -21.26
CA PRO A 96 -5.38 -24.52 -22.27
C PRO A 96 -6.69 -24.01 -21.67
N LYS A 97 -7.02 -24.39 -20.41
CA LYS A 97 -8.26 -23.99 -19.73
C LYS A 97 -8.33 -22.47 -19.48
N HIS A 98 -7.22 -21.86 -19.07
CA HIS A 98 -7.16 -20.44 -18.69
C HIS A 98 -6.41 -19.57 -19.72
N MET A 99 -6.06 -20.14 -20.88
CA MET A 99 -5.22 -19.52 -21.91
C MET A 99 -3.87 -18.98 -21.36
N ASP A 100 -3.41 -19.54 -20.26
CA ASP A 100 -2.26 -19.06 -19.50
C ASP A 100 -1.21 -20.18 -19.40
N TYR A 101 -0.17 -19.91 -18.64
CA TYR A 101 0.83 -20.90 -18.27
C TYR A 101 0.69 -21.21 -16.77
N GLU A 102 1.39 -22.22 -16.24
CA GLU A 102 1.50 -22.46 -14.80
C GLU A 102 2.97 -22.67 -14.44
N CYS A 103 3.40 -22.08 -13.33
CA CYS A 103 4.75 -22.27 -12.79
C CYS A 103 4.79 -23.55 -11.95
N GLU A 104 5.52 -24.58 -12.39
CA GLU A 104 5.67 -25.80 -11.61
C GLU A 104 6.85 -25.70 -10.61
N ARG A 105 8.06 -25.42 -11.10
CA ARG A 105 9.29 -25.47 -10.28
C ARG A 105 10.25 -24.33 -10.60
N GLY A 106 11.02 -23.92 -9.58
CA GLY A 106 12.17 -23.02 -9.72
C GLY A 106 11.85 -21.51 -9.78
N ALA A 107 10.57 -21.14 -9.86
CA ALA A 107 10.14 -19.76 -9.78
C ALA A 107 8.76 -19.63 -9.14
N ARG A 108 8.52 -18.47 -8.53
CA ARG A 108 7.19 -18.03 -8.11
C ARG A 108 6.73 -16.91 -9.01
N ARG A 109 5.44 -16.90 -9.35
CA ARG A 109 4.84 -15.78 -10.07
C ARG A 109 4.83 -14.54 -9.19
N ASN A 110 5.03 -13.39 -9.82
CA ASN A 110 4.74 -12.14 -9.13
C ASN A 110 3.23 -11.97 -9.01
N PHE A 111 2.80 -11.38 -7.90
CA PHE A 111 1.40 -11.12 -7.60
C PHE A 111 0.90 -9.93 -8.40
N GLU A 112 -0.21 -10.11 -9.12
CA GLU A 112 -0.87 -9.08 -9.91
C GLU A 112 -2.32 -8.96 -9.42
N VAL A 113 -2.67 -7.82 -8.80
CA VAL A 113 -3.98 -7.59 -8.14
C VAL A 113 -5.16 -7.82 -9.10
N TRP A 114 -5.03 -7.41 -10.36
CA TRP A 114 -6.08 -7.58 -11.39
C TRP A 114 -6.27 -9.04 -11.82
N ARG A 115 -5.28 -9.93 -11.60
CA ARG A 115 -5.41 -11.35 -11.92
C ARG A 115 -6.20 -12.08 -10.85
N GLU A 116 -6.02 -11.69 -9.58
CA GLU A 116 -6.83 -12.25 -8.51
C GLU A 116 -8.29 -11.89 -8.65
N ALA A 117 -8.61 -10.66 -9.06
CA ALA A 117 -9.98 -10.28 -9.38
C ALA A 117 -10.60 -11.24 -10.41
N LYS A 118 -9.85 -11.61 -11.45
CA LYS A 118 -10.30 -12.56 -12.50
C LYS A 118 -10.29 -14.03 -12.11
N LEU A 119 -9.47 -14.42 -11.13
CA LEU A 119 -9.41 -15.80 -10.65
C LEU A 119 -10.40 -16.04 -9.50
N ASN A 120 -10.74 -14.98 -8.77
CA ASN A 120 -11.82 -14.92 -7.78
C ASN A 120 -13.18 -14.59 -8.40
N GLU A 121 -13.22 -14.08 -9.64
CA GLU A 121 -14.37 -14.25 -10.53
C GLU A 121 -14.50 -15.76 -10.74
N GLU A 122 -15.24 -16.39 -9.83
CA GLU A 122 -15.65 -17.80 -9.86
C GLU A 122 -16.10 -18.16 -11.28
N THR A 123 -15.89 -19.41 -11.70
CA THR A 123 -16.38 -19.86 -13.01
C THR A 123 -17.85 -19.49 -13.16
N GLU A 124 -18.31 -19.12 -14.36
CA GLU A 124 -19.71 -18.66 -14.56
C GLU A 124 -20.72 -19.61 -13.89
N GLU A 125 -20.44 -20.90 -13.83
CA GLU A 125 -21.22 -21.94 -13.14
C GLU A 125 -21.18 -21.83 -11.60
N GLU A 126 -20.01 -21.61 -11.00
CA GLU A 126 -19.87 -21.37 -9.54
C GLU A 126 -20.45 -20.01 -9.14
N MET A 127 -20.29 -18.99 -9.99
CA MET A 127 -20.98 -17.70 -9.88
C MET A 127 -22.50 -17.90 -9.95
N LEU A 128 -23.01 -18.66 -10.92
CA LEU A 128 -24.45 -18.93 -11.07
C LEU A 128 -24.99 -19.75 -9.91
N ASP A 129 -24.30 -20.78 -9.44
CA ASP A 129 -24.71 -21.58 -8.28
C ASP A 129 -24.68 -20.77 -6.96
N ARG A 130 -23.73 -19.84 -6.84
CA ARG A 130 -23.67 -18.92 -5.71
C ARG A 130 -24.74 -17.85 -5.82
N ILE A 131 -24.94 -17.27 -7.00
CA ILE A 131 -26.00 -16.30 -7.28
C ILE A 131 -27.35 -16.95 -7.08
N GLU A 132 -27.59 -18.20 -7.46
CA GLU A 132 -28.87 -18.89 -7.25
C GLU A 132 -29.10 -19.15 -5.75
N LYS A 133 -28.06 -19.49 -4.99
CA LYS A 133 -28.15 -19.58 -3.51
C LYS A 133 -28.33 -18.21 -2.87
N GLU A 134 -27.63 -17.20 -3.35
CA GLU A 134 -27.73 -15.82 -2.89
C GLU A 134 -29.04 -15.16 -3.35
N GLU A 135 -29.67 -15.55 -4.46
CA GLU A 135 -30.98 -15.07 -4.92
C GLU A 135 -32.11 -15.77 -4.15
N ASN A 136 -31.91 -17.04 -3.78
CA ASN A 136 -32.80 -17.76 -2.87
C ASN A 136 -32.72 -17.23 -1.43
N GLU A 137 -31.60 -16.59 -1.02
CA GLU A 137 -31.38 -16.07 0.35
C GLU A 137 -31.41 -14.53 0.46
N ARG A 138 -31.13 -13.79 -0.62
CA ARG A 138 -31.23 -12.33 -0.71
C ARG A 138 -32.51 -11.98 -1.44
N ASP A 139 -33.49 -11.52 -0.67
CA ASP A 139 -34.66 -10.85 -1.23
C ASP A 139 -34.18 -9.68 -2.11
N ALA A 140 -34.42 -9.74 -3.42
CA ALA A 140 -34.08 -8.66 -4.35
C ALA A 140 -34.68 -7.31 -3.91
N MET A 141 -35.83 -7.35 -3.21
CA MET A 141 -36.46 -6.19 -2.56
C MET A 141 -35.58 -5.58 -1.46
N LYS A 142 -34.92 -6.40 -0.64
CA LYS A 142 -34.04 -5.96 0.44
C LYS A 142 -32.74 -5.36 -0.09
N GLU A 143 -32.22 -5.85 -1.21
CA GLU A 143 -31.10 -5.20 -1.90
C GLU A 143 -31.48 -3.85 -2.49
N LEU A 144 -32.66 -3.76 -3.11
CA LEU A 144 -33.19 -2.49 -3.60
C LEU A 144 -33.38 -1.51 -2.45
N GLU A 145 -33.97 -1.94 -1.33
CA GLU A 145 -34.10 -1.13 -0.13
C GLU A 145 -32.74 -0.62 0.37
N ARG A 146 -31.72 -1.49 0.45
CA ARG A 146 -30.34 -1.09 0.80
C ARG A 146 -29.79 -0.05 -0.16
N LYS A 147 -29.89 -0.27 -1.48
CA LYS A 147 -29.45 0.71 -2.49
C LYS A 147 -30.18 2.05 -2.35
N THR A 148 -31.48 2.04 -2.02
CA THR A 148 -32.21 3.29 -1.77
C THR A 148 -31.81 3.98 -0.47
N VAL A 149 -31.50 3.22 0.58
CA VAL A 149 -31.01 3.75 1.86
C VAL A 149 -29.62 4.35 1.68
N ASP A 150 -28.74 3.66 0.96
CA ASP A 150 -27.40 4.13 0.63
C ASP A 150 -27.48 5.42 -0.21
N ALA A 151 -28.31 5.45 -1.26
CA ALA A 151 -28.53 6.65 -2.06
C ALA A 151 -29.10 7.82 -1.24
N LYS A 152 -30.03 7.55 -0.32
CA LYS A 152 -30.56 8.58 0.60
C LYS A 152 -29.50 9.09 1.56
N MET A 153 -28.63 8.21 2.05
CA MET A 153 -27.53 8.57 2.92
C MET A 153 -26.49 9.40 2.17
N GLU A 154 -26.17 9.06 0.93
CA GLU A 154 -25.29 9.85 0.05
C GLU A 154 -25.86 11.25 -0.22
N MET A 155 -27.17 11.37 -0.48
CA MET A 155 -27.85 12.66 -0.63
C MET A 155 -27.78 13.48 0.66
N ALA A 156 -28.10 12.90 1.81
CA ALA A 156 -28.05 13.59 3.10
C ALA A 156 -26.62 14.04 3.45
N VAL A 157 -25.61 13.23 3.10
CA VAL A 157 -24.20 13.60 3.27
C VAL A 157 -23.82 14.75 2.34
N ALA A 158 -24.30 14.75 1.10
CA ALA A 158 -24.06 15.85 0.16
C ALA A 158 -24.70 17.17 0.64
N ASP A 159 -25.96 17.13 1.08
CA ASP A 159 -26.67 18.29 1.61
C ASP A 159 -25.99 18.85 2.87
N ALA A 160 -25.59 17.97 3.79
CA ALA A 160 -24.85 18.36 4.99
C ALA A 160 -23.49 19.01 4.66
N LEU A 161 -22.80 18.53 3.62
CA LEU A 161 -21.55 19.15 3.15
C LEU A 161 -21.80 20.54 2.56
N ASP A 162 -22.91 20.72 1.84
CA ASP A 162 -23.27 22.01 1.26
C ASP A 162 -23.72 23.02 2.32
N GLU A 163 -24.44 22.59 3.36
CA GLU A 163 -24.74 23.42 4.53
C GLU A 163 -23.47 23.89 5.25
N VAL A 164 -22.50 22.99 5.44
CA VAL A 164 -21.22 23.34 6.06
C VAL A 164 -20.44 24.33 5.19
N ARG A 165 -20.44 24.15 3.87
CA ARG A 165 -19.81 25.10 2.92
C ARG A 165 -20.46 26.47 2.99
N LEU A 166 -21.80 26.55 2.99
CA LEU A 166 -22.53 27.80 3.09
C LEU A 166 -22.28 28.51 4.43
N ARG A 167 -22.35 27.77 5.54
CA ARG A 167 -22.04 28.30 6.87
C ARG A 167 -20.61 28.84 6.95
N ASN A 168 -19.65 28.13 6.38
CA ASN A 168 -18.25 28.58 6.36
C ASN A 168 -18.06 29.80 5.47
N ALA A 169 -18.70 29.85 4.29
CA ALA A 169 -18.68 31.02 3.41
C ALA A 169 -19.32 32.25 4.07
N GLN A 170 -20.43 32.08 4.79
CA GLN A 170 -21.06 33.16 5.55
C GLN A 170 -20.17 33.65 6.69
N ARG A 171 -19.56 32.73 7.46
CA ARG A 171 -18.58 33.07 8.50
C ARG A 171 -17.37 33.82 7.94
N GLU A 172 -16.90 33.47 6.75
CA GLU A 172 -15.80 34.18 6.08
C GLU A 172 -16.20 35.60 5.67
N ARG A 173 -17.43 35.81 5.14
CA ARG A 173 -17.94 37.16 4.82
C ARG A 173 -18.08 38.02 6.08
N VAL A 174 -18.73 37.50 7.12
CA VAL A 174 -18.91 38.21 8.39
C VAL A 174 -17.58 38.46 9.10
N GLY A 175 -16.62 37.53 8.99
CA GLY A 175 -15.26 37.73 9.48
C GLY A 175 -14.46 38.80 8.74
N LYS A 176 -14.79 39.07 7.46
CA LYS A 176 -14.23 40.19 6.68
C LYS A 176 -14.92 41.53 6.99
N GLU A 177 -16.20 41.51 7.36
CA GLU A 177 -17.00 42.71 7.69
C GLU A 177 -16.90 43.14 9.17
N GLY A 178 -16.14 42.43 10.02
CA GLY A 178 -15.64 42.93 11.30
C GLY A 178 -16.64 42.98 12.46
N GLU A 179 -17.95 42.92 12.23
CA GLU A 179 -18.95 43.21 13.28
C GLU A 179 -19.09 42.10 14.35
N VAL A 180 -18.90 40.82 14.02
CA VAL A 180 -19.01 39.72 15.02
C VAL A 180 -17.68 39.47 15.77
N ALA A 181 -16.56 39.95 15.23
CA ALA A 181 -15.29 39.93 15.97
C ALA A 181 -15.24 41.00 17.07
N GLY A 182 -16.07 42.04 17.02
CA GLY A 182 -16.15 43.08 18.05
C GLY A 182 -16.77 42.57 19.35
N VAL A 183 -18.00 42.04 19.31
CA VAL A 183 -18.74 41.64 20.52
C VAL A 183 -18.06 40.51 21.29
N GLN A 184 -17.54 39.48 20.60
CA GLN A 184 -16.81 38.38 21.25
C GLN A 184 -15.39 38.76 21.71
N ARG A 185 -14.82 39.85 21.19
CA ARG A 185 -13.57 40.42 21.72
C ARG A 185 -13.86 41.25 22.96
N GLU A 186 -14.83 42.16 22.89
CA GLU A 186 -15.22 43.01 24.02
C GLU A 186 -15.66 42.20 25.24
N GLU A 187 -16.51 41.18 25.09
CA GLU A 187 -16.91 40.33 26.23
C GLU A 187 -15.73 39.52 26.79
N ARG A 188 -14.84 39.00 25.93
CA ARG A 188 -13.64 38.28 26.37
C ARG A 188 -12.60 39.18 27.01
N ASP A 189 -12.47 40.41 26.53
CA ASP A 189 -11.50 41.38 27.03
C ASP A 189 -11.99 41.92 28.38
N MET A 190 -13.30 42.16 28.55
CA MET A 190 -13.91 42.53 29.84
C MET A 190 -13.85 41.40 30.89
N GLU A 191 -14.02 40.13 30.48
CA GLU A 191 -13.84 38.98 31.40
C GLU A 191 -12.38 38.81 31.82
N ARG A 192 -11.43 38.97 30.89
CA ARG A 192 -9.99 38.93 31.20
C ARG A 192 -9.56 40.05 32.13
N GLU A 193 -10.07 41.26 31.93
CA GLU A 193 -9.79 42.39 32.82
C GLU A 193 -10.34 42.16 34.24
N ARG A 194 -11.49 41.49 34.38
CA ARG A 194 -12.04 41.10 35.69
C ARG A 194 -11.19 40.02 36.35
N GLU A 195 -10.80 39.00 35.61
CA GLU A 195 -9.92 37.94 36.12
C GLU A 195 -8.54 38.50 36.51
N GLU A 196 -7.98 39.43 35.73
CA GLU A 196 -6.71 40.10 36.05
C GLU A 196 -6.84 41.00 37.29
N ALA A 197 -7.96 41.71 37.46
CA ALA A 197 -8.23 42.50 38.66
C ALA A 197 -8.40 41.62 39.91
N GLU A 198 -9.11 40.50 39.81
CA GLU A 198 -9.25 39.51 40.89
C GLU A 198 -7.90 38.90 41.27
N MET A 199 -7.05 38.62 40.28
CA MET A 199 -5.69 38.11 40.49
C MET A 199 -4.76 39.18 41.09
N GLU A 200 -4.90 40.45 40.70
CA GLU A 200 -4.15 41.56 41.31
C GLU A 200 -4.60 41.81 42.76
N GLU A 201 -5.89 41.75 43.05
CA GLU A 201 -6.42 41.83 44.41
C GLU A 201 -5.98 40.65 45.27
N ALA A 202 -6.00 39.43 44.72
CA ALA A 202 -5.50 38.23 45.38
C ALA A 202 -4.00 38.33 45.66
N ALA A 203 -3.20 38.84 44.71
CA ALA A 203 -1.79 39.11 44.92
C ALA A 203 -1.58 40.18 46.00
N ARG A 204 -2.34 41.28 45.98
CA ARG A 204 -2.26 42.33 47.02
C ARG A 204 -2.62 41.80 48.41
N ARG A 205 -3.63 40.93 48.53
CA ARG A 205 -3.99 40.27 49.79
C ARG A 205 -2.92 39.26 50.23
N ALA A 206 -2.32 38.51 49.31
CA ALA A 206 -1.24 37.58 49.60
C ALA A 206 0.06 38.30 50.06
N PHE A 207 0.29 39.54 49.60
CA PHE A 207 1.42 40.38 50.01
C PHE A 207 1.11 41.31 51.21
N GLN A 208 -0.10 41.24 51.80
CA GLN A 208 -0.42 41.90 53.07
C GLN A 208 -0.23 40.90 54.23
N SER A 209 0.75 41.15 55.09
CA SER A 209 0.83 40.45 56.37
C SER A 209 -0.29 40.95 57.31
N GLY A 210 -0.73 40.12 58.26
CA GLY A 210 -1.86 40.40 59.16
C GLY A 210 -1.77 41.67 60.03
N THR A 211 -0.68 42.44 59.91
CA THR A 211 -0.47 43.74 60.58
C THR A 211 -0.31 44.93 59.61
N GLY A 212 -0.53 44.74 58.30
CA GLY A 212 -0.69 45.85 57.33
C GLY A 212 0.58 46.44 56.71
N GLU A 213 1.78 45.91 57.00
CA GLU A 213 3.01 46.34 56.34
C GLU A 213 3.34 45.48 55.10
N LYS A 214 3.79 46.14 54.02
CA LYS A 214 4.20 45.52 52.74
C LYS A 214 5.48 44.71 52.93
N VAL A 215 5.46 43.44 52.54
CA VAL A 215 6.61 42.51 52.64
C VAL A 215 7.79 43.03 51.80
N LYS A 216 8.88 43.44 52.46
CA LYS A 216 10.17 43.77 51.81
C LYS A 216 11.02 42.50 51.67
N ARG A 217 11.68 42.33 50.52
CA ARG A 217 12.73 41.32 50.32
C ARG A 217 13.94 41.73 51.17
N LEU A 218 14.37 40.88 52.09
CA LEU A 218 15.65 41.03 52.78
C LEU A 218 16.77 40.59 51.82
N GLU A 219 17.72 41.48 51.57
CA GLU A 219 19.00 41.19 50.90
C GLU A 219 19.99 40.63 51.94
N GLU A 220 20.66 39.53 51.60
CA GLU A 220 21.72 38.95 52.43
C GLU A 220 23.10 39.55 52.08
N ASP A 221 23.80 39.89 53.16
CA ASP A 221 25.23 40.11 53.37
C ASP A 221 25.90 41.46 53.05
N LEU A 222 26.43 42.10 54.09
CA LEU A 222 27.90 42.28 54.27
C LEU A 222 28.32 42.87 55.65
N LEU A 223 29.17 42.11 56.35
CA LEU A 223 30.27 42.46 57.28
C LEU A 223 30.16 42.24 58.83
N LEU A 224 30.96 41.26 59.27
CA LEU A 224 31.92 41.25 60.41
C LEU A 224 31.39 41.11 61.85
N THR A 225 31.41 39.90 62.43
CA THR A 225 32.50 39.24 63.21
C THR A 225 31.91 38.05 64.00
N GLY A 226 32.47 36.83 63.87
CA GLY A 226 32.04 35.62 64.61
C GLY A 226 32.57 35.54 66.05
N PRO A 227 32.60 34.36 66.72
CA PRO A 227 32.08 33.01 66.40
C PRO A 227 31.01 32.53 67.43
N GLU A 228 30.27 31.44 67.25
CA GLU A 228 30.59 30.11 67.82
C GLU A 228 29.53 29.07 67.36
N ASP A 229 30.03 27.95 66.84
CA ASP A 229 29.54 26.57 66.97
C ASP A 229 28.03 26.23 66.90
N ARG A 230 27.61 25.60 65.78
CA ARG A 230 27.29 24.15 65.72
C ARG A 230 26.75 23.72 64.35
N ALA A 231 27.08 22.48 64.02
CA ALA A 231 27.03 21.86 62.70
C ALA A 231 25.65 21.25 62.31
N LYS A 232 25.54 20.95 61.00
CA LYS A 232 24.65 19.99 60.30
C LYS A 232 23.21 20.47 60.06
N GLU A 233 22.54 20.19 58.94
CA GLU A 233 22.75 19.27 57.82
C GLU A 233 21.79 19.72 56.69
N GLU A 234 22.24 19.72 55.43
CA GLU A 234 21.38 19.92 54.26
C GLU A 234 20.64 18.62 53.91
N VAL A 235 19.34 18.71 53.62
CA VAL A 235 18.60 17.68 52.87
C VAL A 235 17.98 18.34 51.64
N PRO A 236 18.34 17.93 50.41
CA PRO A 236 17.77 18.49 49.19
C PRO A 236 16.41 17.86 48.90
N VAL A 237 15.38 18.69 48.70
CA VAL A 237 14.06 18.25 48.23
C VAL A 237 14.13 18.09 46.71
N PRO A 238 13.72 16.95 46.11
CA PRO A 238 13.88 16.70 44.68
C PRO A 238 12.90 17.52 43.84
N ALA A 239 13.40 18.12 42.75
CA ALA A 239 12.59 18.81 41.76
C ALA A 239 11.70 17.80 40.98
N PRO A 240 10.40 18.09 40.77
CA PRO A 240 9.54 17.22 39.98
C PRO A 240 9.90 17.30 38.49
N THR A 241 10.44 16.21 37.96
CA THR A 241 10.65 16.01 36.52
C THR A 241 9.32 15.69 35.84
N PHE A 242 8.67 16.70 35.25
CA PHE A 242 7.62 16.44 34.27
C PHE A 242 7.96 17.13 32.95
N THR A 243 8.71 16.44 32.10
CA THR A 243 8.87 16.83 30.70
C THR A 243 7.56 16.64 29.98
N ARG A 244 6.92 17.74 29.57
CA ARG A 244 5.67 17.75 28.80
C ARG A 244 5.91 17.07 27.44
N GLN A 245 5.45 15.83 27.28
CA GLN A 245 5.49 15.16 25.98
C GLN A 245 4.48 15.81 25.04
N ILE A 246 4.98 16.57 24.06
CA ILE A 246 4.16 17.12 22.97
C ILE A 246 3.71 15.94 22.11
N LYS A 247 2.41 15.62 22.16
CA LYS A 247 1.82 14.62 21.26
C LYS A 247 1.95 15.11 19.81
N LYS A 248 2.69 14.37 18.99
CA LYS A 248 2.77 14.62 17.53
C LYS A 248 1.38 14.46 16.93
N LYS A 249 0.90 15.47 16.20
CA LYS A 249 -0.35 15.40 15.44
C LYS A 249 -0.20 14.32 14.36
N LYS A 250 -1.20 13.45 14.22
CA LYS A 250 -1.23 12.44 13.14
C LYS A 250 -1.56 13.14 11.83
N ASP A 251 -0.68 13.00 10.84
CA ASP A 251 -0.87 13.53 9.49
C ASP A 251 -1.86 12.64 8.71
N PHE A 252 -3.13 13.04 8.71
CA PHE A 252 -4.22 12.32 8.02
C PHE A 252 -4.05 12.26 6.49
N SER A 253 -3.16 13.07 5.90
CA SER A 253 -2.87 13.02 4.46
C SER A 253 -2.13 11.76 4.03
N ALA A 254 -1.31 11.16 4.92
CA ALA A 254 -0.61 9.92 4.62
C ALA A 254 -1.53 8.69 4.72
N ALA A 255 -2.53 8.73 5.61
CA ALA A 255 -3.50 7.66 5.81
C ALA A 255 -4.50 7.51 4.63
N LEU A 256 -4.75 8.59 3.89
CA LEU A 256 -5.68 8.60 2.75
C LEU A 256 -4.98 8.40 1.39
N GLY A 257 -3.67 8.15 1.35
CA GLY A 257 -2.95 7.83 0.10
C GLY A 257 -2.85 8.98 -0.92
N ILE A 258 -3.26 10.20 -0.56
CA ILE A 258 -3.22 11.36 -1.47
C ILE A 258 -1.84 12.01 -1.39
N LYS A 259 -0.97 11.72 -2.37
CA LYS A 259 0.28 12.47 -2.57
C LYS A 259 -0.05 13.88 -3.09
N LYS A 260 -0.01 14.88 -2.21
CA LYS A 260 0.06 16.29 -2.64
C LYS A 260 1.38 16.48 -3.39
N LYS A 261 1.32 16.77 -4.70
CA LYS A 261 2.47 17.31 -5.42
C LYS A 261 2.74 18.71 -4.87
N SER A 262 3.95 18.95 -4.39
CA SER A 262 4.44 20.29 -4.07
C SER A 262 4.42 21.12 -5.35
N LEU A 263 3.64 22.18 -5.36
CA LEU A 263 3.80 23.24 -6.36
C LEU A 263 5.11 23.95 -6.03
N VAL A 264 6.01 24.01 -7.02
CA VAL A 264 7.19 24.87 -7.03
C VAL A 264 6.73 26.32 -6.95
#